data_AF-A0A961XAV1-F1
#
_entry.id   AF-A0A961XAV1-F1
#
_cell.length_a   1.000
_cell.length_b   1.000
_cell.length_c   1.000
_cell.angle_alpha   90.00
_cell.angle_beta   90.00
_cell.angle_gamma   90.00
#
_symmetry.space_group_name_H-M   'P 1'
#
loop_
_entity.id
_entity.type
_entity.pdbx_description
1 polymer ?
#
loop_
_entity_poly.entity_id
_entity_poly.type
_entity_poly.pdbx_seq_one_letter_code
_entity_poly.pdbx_strand_id
1 'polypeptide(L)'
;MSSTPPYRPILGHQAGLTILATGTIKFAESKRIFDRMFSDGDRSDYDRWYRAQITYRHEVVHFLQTFTTAKIFQYCERVRMAANEFQKWLGNKERDAAALKTLSSGLAALERDLERETGSDPTGEGGVSARQLMEASAVLESLRSLTPSSLQITQLLDAIPQANRRLYGRVIGIMACAFSPSVILNLTPALVYLSLNAEDSGRMFCGLVRTLGSLPISAVERITPAELLDSYVGNEKKSLISMFAAGERLSVSPFWNELGSAFAKCGSIDLLHRVAAYPSSLLTESNWSLQLDDRIKQVMPPIFMFEDGHGQICGLARSFSDETIRQLLCANAMIGAMYRVARNDDYYNFCGQHECPAYSYALCHMAYPLPPPPHGDWRQCCALRSFEELTGNAFQTFAQDHLDA
;
A
#
# COMPACT_ATOMS: atom_id res chain seq x y z
N MET A 1 -12.20 -33.57 -15.29
CA MET A 1 -13.00 -32.64 -14.46
C MET A 1 -12.01 -31.78 -13.71
N SER A 2 -11.84 -30.54 -14.17
CA SER A 2 -10.93 -29.56 -13.58
C SER A 2 -11.58 -29.00 -12.31
N SER A 3 -11.07 -29.38 -11.14
CA SER A 3 -11.44 -28.75 -9.89
C SER A 3 -10.82 -27.36 -9.87
N THR A 4 -11.62 -26.35 -10.19
CA THR A 4 -11.27 -24.94 -9.97
C THR A 4 -10.78 -24.80 -8.53
N PRO A 5 -9.56 -24.31 -8.29
CA PRO A 5 -9.04 -24.19 -6.93
C PRO A 5 -9.98 -23.29 -6.11
N PRO A 6 -10.14 -23.56 -4.80
CA PRO A 6 -11.05 -22.80 -3.95
C PRO A 6 -10.66 -21.31 -3.97
N TYR A 7 -11.69 -20.50 -4.17
CA TYR A 7 -11.72 -19.05 -4.18
C TYR A 7 -10.78 -18.43 -3.14
N ARG A 8 -9.67 -17.84 -3.58
CA ARG A 8 -8.83 -17.00 -2.72
C ARG A 8 -9.34 -15.55 -2.81
N PRO A 9 -9.70 -14.92 -1.69
CA PRO A 9 -10.09 -13.51 -1.71
C PRO A 9 -8.93 -12.67 -2.25
N ILE A 10 -9.21 -11.92 -3.32
CA ILE A 10 -8.21 -11.10 -4.02
C ILE A 10 -7.84 -9.88 -3.18
N LEU A 11 -8.75 -9.44 -2.29
CA LEU A 11 -8.48 -8.46 -1.23
C LEU A 11 -8.02 -9.22 0.02
N GLY A 12 -6.74 -9.60 0.05
CA GLY A 12 -6.14 -10.19 1.24
C GLY A 12 -6.05 -9.14 2.36
N HIS A 13 -6.36 -9.53 3.59
CA HIS A 13 -6.26 -8.67 4.80
C HIS A 13 -4.86 -8.08 5.06
N GLN A 14 -3.85 -8.39 4.24
CA GLN A 14 -2.44 -8.03 4.41
C GLN A 14 -1.86 -7.23 3.21
N ALA A 15 -2.64 -6.96 2.16
CA ALA A 15 -2.13 -6.36 0.92
C ALA A 15 -1.62 -4.92 1.10
N GLY A 16 -2.35 -4.08 1.84
CA GLY A 16 -1.91 -2.70 2.09
C GLY A 16 -0.62 -2.59 2.92
N LEU A 17 -0.43 -3.42 3.95
CA LEU A 17 0.71 -3.29 4.89
C LEU A 17 2.07 -3.58 4.25
N THR A 18 2.13 -4.50 3.28
CA THR A 18 3.37 -4.80 2.56
C THR A 18 3.77 -3.66 1.62
N ILE A 19 2.80 -2.99 0.97
CA ILE A 19 3.07 -1.83 0.11
C ILE A 19 3.59 -0.65 0.93
N LEU A 20 3.01 -0.42 2.11
CA LEU A 20 3.40 0.68 2.99
C LEU A 20 4.91 0.64 3.27
N ALA A 21 5.42 -0.50 3.72
CA ALA A 21 6.82 -0.62 4.07
C ALA A 21 7.74 -0.67 2.85
N THR A 22 7.34 -1.37 1.79
CA THR A 22 8.23 -1.78 0.70
C THR A 22 8.16 -0.89 -0.54
N GLY A 23 7.04 -0.19 -0.76
CA GLY A 23 6.82 0.64 -1.95
C GLY A 23 6.59 -0.17 -3.22
N THR A 24 6.14 -1.41 -3.09
CA THR A 24 6.02 -2.32 -4.23
C THR A 24 4.65 -2.96 -4.26
N ILE A 25 3.97 -2.92 -5.41
CA ILE A 25 2.76 -3.71 -5.65
C ILE A 25 3.18 -5.11 -6.06
N LYS A 26 2.55 -6.12 -5.48
CA LYS A 26 2.80 -7.52 -5.84
C LYS A 26 1.51 -8.18 -6.27
N PHE A 27 1.52 -8.76 -7.46
CA PHE A 27 0.45 -9.62 -7.93
C PHE A 27 0.82 -11.08 -7.85
N ALA A 28 -0.09 -11.88 -7.30
CA ALA A 28 -0.04 -13.33 -7.36
C ALA A 28 -0.27 -13.87 -8.80
N GLU A 29 -0.93 -13.07 -9.64
CA GLU A 29 -1.29 -13.45 -11.01
C GLU A 29 -0.12 -13.30 -11.98
N SER A 30 -0.14 -14.09 -13.06
CA SER A 30 0.90 -14.02 -14.07
C SER A 30 0.84 -12.71 -14.88
N LYS A 31 1.98 -12.14 -15.22
CA LYS A 31 2.14 -11.03 -16.16
C LYS A 31 1.41 -11.31 -17.46
N ARG A 32 1.47 -12.52 -18.01
CA ARG A 32 0.70 -12.88 -19.22
C ARG A 32 -0.83 -12.79 -19.00
N ILE A 33 -1.33 -13.11 -17.81
CA ILE A 33 -2.75 -12.94 -17.46
C ILE A 33 -3.06 -11.46 -17.27
N PHE A 34 -2.19 -10.73 -16.60
CA PHE A 34 -2.31 -9.28 -16.41
C PHE A 34 -2.27 -8.50 -17.73
N ASP A 35 -1.26 -8.73 -18.56
CA ASP A 35 -1.14 -8.14 -19.89
C ASP A 35 -2.42 -8.42 -20.68
N ARG A 36 -2.87 -9.69 -20.79
CA ARG A 36 -4.16 -10.00 -21.47
C ARG A 36 -5.37 -9.26 -20.89
N MET A 37 -5.44 -9.13 -19.56
CA MET A 37 -6.50 -8.36 -18.91
C MET A 37 -6.40 -6.85 -19.23
N PHE A 38 -5.20 -6.29 -19.37
CA PHE A 38 -4.99 -4.85 -19.51
C PHE A 38 -4.79 -4.37 -20.97
N SER A 39 -4.33 -5.23 -21.90
CA SER A 39 -3.98 -4.87 -23.29
C SER A 39 -5.01 -5.35 -24.32
N ASP A 40 -5.59 -6.52 -24.14
CA ASP A 40 -6.36 -7.19 -25.21
C ASP A 40 -7.88 -7.09 -25.00
N GLY A 41 -8.32 -6.51 -23.88
CA GLY A 41 -9.73 -6.35 -23.58
C GLY A 41 -10.51 -7.67 -23.61
N ASP A 42 -9.84 -8.81 -23.35
CA ASP A 42 -10.46 -10.13 -23.30
C ASP A 42 -11.37 -10.20 -22.07
N ARG A 43 -12.58 -9.66 -22.25
CA ARG A 43 -13.67 -9.63 -21.28
C ARG A 43 -14.42 -10.96 -21.23
N SER A 44 -13.90 -12.02 -21.86
CA SER A 44 -14.49 -13.36 -21.77
C SER A 44 -14.62 -13.83 -20.32
N ASP A 45 -13.74 -13.35 -19.43
CA ASP A 45 -13.85 -13.44 -17.98
C ASP A 45 -13.95 -12.04 -17.35
N TYR A 46 -15.06 -11.35 -17.62
CA TYR A 46 -15.32 -9.98 -17.14
C TYR A 46 -15.19 -9.85 -15.62
N ASP A 47 -15.61 -10.87 -14.87
CA ASP A 47 -15.53 -10.87 -13.40
C ASP A 47 -14.08 -10.88 -12.92
N ARG A 48 -13.22 -11.76 -13.47
CA ARG A 48 -11.80 -11.80 -13.12
C ARG A 48 -11.07 -10.54 -13.54
N TRP A 49 -11.34 -10.03 -14.75
CA TRP A 49 -10.80 -8.76 -15.23
C TRP A 49 -11.14 -7.61 -14.27
N TYR A 50 -12.43 -7.49 -13.91
CA TYR A 50 -12.92 -6.43 -13.05
C TYR A 50 -12.29 -6.47 -11.66
N ARG A 51 -12.17 -7.66 -11.06
CA ARG A 51 -11.51 -7.85 -9.76
C ARG A 51 -10.02 -7.47 -9.80
N ALA A 52 -9.32 -7.85 -10.87
CA ALA A 52 -7.90 -7.50 -11.03
C ALA A 52 -7.72 -5.98 -11.12
N GLN A 53 -8.60 -5.29 -11.86
CA GLN A 53 -8.60 -3.83 -11.96
C GLN A 53 -8.85 -3.16 -10.61
N ILE A 54 -9.86 -3.60 -9.83
CA ILE A 54 -10.12 -3.07 -8.49
C ILE A 54 -8.88 -3.20 -7.61
N THR A 55 -8.30 -4.40 -7.58
CA THR A 55 -7.16 -4.72 -6.71
C THR A 55 -5.96 -3.86 -7.06
N TYR A 56 -5.61 -3.78 -8.35
CA TYR A 56 -4.53 -2.91 -8.80
C TYR A 56 -4.70 -1.47 -8.37
N ARG A 57 -5.88 -0.93 -8.60
CA ARG A 57 -6.16 0.48 -8.33
C ARG A 57 -6.21 0.76 -6.82
N HIS A 58 -6.70 -0.19 -6.04
CA HIS A 58 -6.68 -0.16 -4.58
C HIS A 58 -5.23 -0.08 -4.05
N GLU A 59 -4.35 -0.95 -4.55
CA GLU A 59 -2.94 -0.94 -4.16
C GLU A 59 -2.19 0.33 -4.64
N VAL A 60 -2.54 0.89 -5.80
CA VAL A 60 -1.99 2.18 -6.25
C VAL A 60 -2.41 3.31 -5.31
N VAL A 61 -3.64 3.29 -4.77
CA VAL A 61 -4.09 4.28 -3.79
C VAL A 61 -3.24 4.20 -2.52
N HIS A 62 -2.99 2.99 -1.98
CA HIS A 62 -2.11 2.82 -0.83
C HIS A 62 -0.67 3.27 -1.09
N PHE A 63 -0.15 3.00 -2.29
CA PHE A 63 1.15 3.49 -2.69
C PHE A 63 1.21 5.01 -2.70
N LEU A 64 0.22 5.69 -3.29
CA LEU A 64 0.14 7.16 -3.28
C LEU A 64 0.02 7.70 -1.85
N GLN A 65 -0.83 7.11 -1.01
CA GLN A 65 -0.96 7.48 0.41
C GLN A 65 0.38 7.41 1.16
N THR A 66 1.25 6.45 0.80
CA THR A 66 2.54 6.21 1.48
C THR A 66 3.47 7.42 1.44
N PHE A 67 3.51 8.18 0.34
CA PHE A 67 4.44 9.30 0.19
C PHE A 67 3.74 10.67 0.08
N THR A 68 2.41 10.69 0.14
CA THR A 68 1.62 11.94 0.12
C THR A 68 0.97 12.29 1.45
N THR A 69 0.94 11.35 2.41
CA THR A 69 0.37 11.58 3.75
C THR A 69 1.43 11.40 4.85
N ALA A 70 1.54 12.38 5.74
CA ALA A 70 2.58 12.44 6.77
C ALA A 70 2.58 11.22 7.71
N LYS A 71 1.41 10.84 8.24
CA LYS A 71 1.29 9.73 9.21
C LYS A 71 1.76 8.41 8.60
N ILE A 72 1.35 8.13 7.37
CA ILE A 72 1.69 6.88 6.69
C ILE A 72 3.15 6.87 6.30
N PHE A 73 3.67 7.96 5.74
CA PHE A 73 5.09 8.07 5.42
C PHE A 73 5.98 7.81 6.65
N GLN A 74 5.65 8.42 7.79
CA GLN A 74 6.37 8.21 9.05
C GLN A 74 6.31 6.76 9.53
N TYR A 75 5.14 6.11 9.45
CA TYR A 75 5.01 4.68 9.75
C TYR A 75 5.96 3.86 8.88
N CYS A 76 5.95 4.11 7.57
CA CYS A 76 6.78 3.36 6.62
C CYS A 76 8.27 3.57 6.84
N GLU A 77 8.70 4.81 7.12
CA GLU A 77 10.09 5.11 7.49
C GLU A 77 10.52 4.36 8.75
N ARG A 78 9.66 4.29 9.78
CA ARG A 78 9.97 3.53 11.00
C ARG A 78 10.07 2.03 10.74
N VAL A 79 9.26 1.47 9.84
CA VAL A 79 9.39 0.06 9.42
C VAL A 79 10.70 -0.17 8.64
N ARG A 80 11.08 0.75 7.75
CA ARG A 80 12.37 0.67 7.02
C ARG A 80 13.56 0.75 7.96
N MET A 81 13.51 1.64 8.95
CA MET A 81 14.52 1.72 10.01
C MET A 81 14.60 0.41 10.81
N ALA A 82 13.45 -0.18 11.19
CA ALA A 82 13.42 -1.47 11.87
C ALA A 82 14.03 -2.59 11.02
N ALA A 83 13.77 -2.61 9.72
CA ALA A 83 14.36 -3.57 8.79
C ALA A 83 15.89 -3.42 8.69
N ASN A 84 16.40 -2.18 8.69
CA ASN A 84 17.84 -1.92 8.73
C ASN A 84 18.48 -2.41 10.04
N GLU A 85 17.82 -2.20 11.19
CA GLU A 85 18.30 -2.72 12.47
C GLU A 85 18.24 -4.25 12.52
N PHE A 86 17.20 -4.86 11.95
CA PHE A 86 17.10 -6.31 11.80
C PHE A 86 18.24 -6.87 10.94
N GLN A 87 18.58 -6.20 9.84
CA GLN A 87 19.72 -6.57 9.01
C GLN A 87 21.05 -6.53 9.80
N LYS A 88 21.28 -5.48 10.60
CA LYS A 88 22.47 -5.40 11.47
C LYS A 88 22.50 -6.53 12.50
N TRP A 89 21.35 -6.84 13.09
CA TRP A 89 21.21 -7.95 14.04
C TRP A 89 21.56 -9.29 13.39
N LEU A 90 21.09 -9.54 12.15
CA LEU A 90 21.43 -10.75 11.39
C LEU A 90 22.93 -10.89 11.09
N GLY A 91 23.61 -9.77 10.83
CA GLY A 91 25.05 -9.74 10.56
C GLY A 91 25.93 -9.85 11.82
N ASN A 92 25.36 -9.70 13.02
CA ASN A 92 26.11 -9.86 14.27
C ASN A 92 26.26 -11.35 14.61
N LYS A 93 27.48 -11.82 14.88
CA LYS A 93 27.75 -13.22 15.24
C LYS A 93 27.27 -13.60 16.64
N GLU A 94 27.21 -12.64 17.56
CA GLU A 94 26.80 -12.87 18.95
C GLU A 94 25.29 -12.85 19.15
N ARG A 95 24.52 -12.38 18.15
CA ARG A 95 23.04 -12.32 18.08
C ARG A 95 22.33 -12.24 19.43
N ASP A 96 22.05 -11.01 19.88
CA ASP A 96 21.30 -10.79 21.11
C ASP A 96 19.78 -11.03 20.92
N ALA A 97 19.23 -12.03 21.61
CA ALA A 97 17.80 -12.32 21.61
C ALA A 97 16.95 -11.17 22.20
N ALA A 98 17.50 -10.38 23.13
CA ALA A 98 16.81 -9.21 23.69
C ALA A 98 16.65 -8.10 22.65
N ALA A 99 17.65 -7.90 21.78
CA ALA A 99 17.56 -6.99 20.65
C ALA A 99 16.44 -7.41 19.67
N LEU A 100 16.34 -8.71 19.32
CA LEU A 100 15.27 -9.21 18.47
C LEU A 100 13.87 -9.00 19.10
N LYS A 101 13.72 -9.28 20.40
CA LYS A 101 12.47 -9.04 21.13
C LYS A 101 12.08 -7.56 21.13
N THR A 102 13.07 -6.67 21.23
CA THR A 102 12.87 -5.21 21.17
C THR A 102 12.37 -4.78 19.78
N LEU A 103 12.97 -5.32 18.71
CA LEU A 103 12.52 -5.08 17.33
C LEU A 103 11.09 -5.57 17.11
N SER A 104 10.78 -6.82 17.52
CA SER A 104 9.42 -7.37 17.41
C SER A 104 8.39 -6.54 18.18
N SER A 105 8.71 -6.15 19.42
CA SER A 105 7.82 -5.31 20.24
C SER A 105 7.60 -3.93 19.62
N GLY A 106 8.64 -3.35 19.00
CA GLY A 106 8.57 -2.08 18.28
C GLY A 106 7.66 -2.13 17.04
N LEU A 107 7.75 -3.21 16.25
CA LEU A 107 6.87 -3.44 15.10
C LEU A 107 5.42 -3.63 15.53
N ALA A 108 5.18 -4.44 16.56
CA ALA A 108 3.84 -4.63 17.09
C ALA A 108 3.26 -3.31 17.63
N ALA A 109 4.09 -2.43 18.21
CA ALA A 109 3.65 -1.11 18.65
C ALA A 109 3.31 -0.17 17.48
N LEU A 110 4.06 -0.24 16.38
CA LEU A 110 3.77 0.50 15.15
C LEU A 110 2.42 0.11 14.55
N GLU A 111 2.16 -1.20 14.42
CA GLU A 111 0.89 -1.71 13.89
C GLU A 111 -0.28 -1.34 14.80
N ARG A 112 -0.12 -1.49 16.12
CA ARG A 112 -1.14 -1.06 17.09
C ARG A 112 -1.43 0.44 16.99
N ASP A 113 -0.45 1.29 16.68
CA ASP A 113 -0.71 2.72 16.49
C ASP A 113 -1.57 2.99 15.24
N LEU A 114 -1.36 2.25 14.14
CA LEU A 114 -2.21 2.33 12.95
C LEU A 114 -3.62 1.82 13.19
N GLU A 115 -3.77 0.81 14.05
CA GLU A 115 -5.07 0.18 14.38
C GLU A 115 -5.81 0.88 15.52
N ARG A 116 -5.13 1.73 16.30
CA ARG A 116 -5.72 2.46 17.41
C ARG A 116 -6.79 3.41 16.90
N GLU A 117 -8.04 3.13 17.30
CA GLU A 117 -9.15 4.04 17.08
C GLU A 117 -9.01 5.28 17.95
N THR A 118 -9.18 6.44 17.32
CA THR A 118 -9.08 7.74 17.98
C THR A 118 -10.23 8.64 17.56
N GLY A 119 -10.53 9.65 18.38
CA GLY A 119 -11.73 10.48 18.22
C GLY A 119 -13.00 9.80 18.73
N SER A 120 -14.08 10.57 18.72
CA SER A 120 -15.42 10.10 19.07
C SER A 120 -16.31 10.08 17.83
N ASP A 121 -16.89 8.93 17.55
CA ASP A 121 -17.82 8.69 16.46
C ASP A 121 -18.95 9.73 16.55
N PRO A 122 -19.26 10.45 15.46
CA PRO A 122 -20.39 11.36 15.41
C PRO A 122 -21.75 10.69 15.74
N THR A 123 -21.83 9.37 15.69
CA THR A 123 -23.07 8.58 15.74
C THR A 123 -23.14 7.62 16.93
N GLY A 124 -22.08 7.47 17.74
CA GLY A 124 -22.03 6.47 18.82
C GLY A 124 -20.73 6.47 19.64
N GLU A 125 -20.41 5.33 20.24
CA GLU A 125 -19.17 5.13 21.02
C GLU A 125 -18.04 4.53 20.15
N GLY A 126 -16.82 5.06 20.33
CA GLY A 126 -15.60 4.64 19.61
C GLY A 126 -15.09 5.68 18.62
N GLY A 127 -14.02 5.39 17.89
CA GLY A 127 -13.39 6.31 16.94
C GLY A 127 -13.10 5.64 15.61
N VAL A 128 -12.16 6.19 14.84
CA VAL A 128 -11.61 5.49 13.67
C VAL A 128 -10.10 5.43 13.74
N SER A 129 -9.50 4.40 13.15
CA SER A 129 -8.05 4.23 13.09
C SER A 129 -7.49 4.71 11.76
N ALA A 130 -6.18 5.00 11.72
CA ALA A 130 -5.51 5.39 10.48
C ALA A 130 -5.61 4.28 9.42
N ARG A 131 -5.54 3.01 9.84
CA ARG A 131 -5.74 1.85 8.97
C ARG A 131 -7.15 1.84 8.36
N GLN A 132 -8.19 2.10 9.15
CA GLN A 132 -9.55 2.13 8.63
C GLN A 132 -9.77 3.27 7.62
N LEU A 133 -9.17 4.44 7.88
CA LEU A 133 -9.21 5.59 6.96
C LEU A 133 -8.54 5.28 5.62
N MET A 134 -7.34 4.71 5.65
CA MET A 134 -6.60 4.29 4.46
C MET A 134 -7.42 3.35 3.56
N GLU A 135 -7.95 2.28 4.17
CA GLU A 135 -8.72 1.24 3.49
C GLU A 135 -10.01 1.79 2.88
N ALA A 136 -10.70 2.69 3.61
CA ALA A 136 -11.90 3.34 3.11
C ALA A 136 -11.63 4.19 1.87
N SER A 137 -10.57 5.01 1.88
CA SER A 137 -10.17 5.77 0.69
C SER A 137 -9.77 4.85 -0.46
N ALA A 138 -8.98 3.80 -0.22
CA ALA A 138 -8.57 2.87 -1.26
C ALA A 138 -9.75 2.12 -1.91
N VAL A 139 -10.71 1.65 -1.13
CA VAL A 139 -11.95 1.03 -1.65
C VAL A 139 -12.78 2.03 -2.47
N LEU A 140 -13.02 3.24 -1.95
CA LEU A 140 -13.83 4.22 -2.67
C LEU A 140 -13.18 4.69 -3.97
N GLU A 141 -11.88 4.98 -3.96
CA GLU A 141 -11.14 5.45 -5.15
C GLU A 141 -11.01 4.36 -6.21
N SER A 142 -10.72 3.11 -5.81
CA SER A 142 -10.63 1.99 -6.75
C SER A 142 -11.96 1.75 -7.47
N LEU A 143 -13.09 1.75 -6.76
CA LEU A 143 -14.41 1.62 -7.37
C LEU A 143 -14.76 2.81 -8.26
N ARG A 144 -14.52 4.05 -7.80
CA ARG A 144 -14.80 5.27 -8.59
C ARG A 144 -14.06 5.30 -9.91
N SER A 145 -12.84 4.81 -9.90
CA SER A 145 -12.01 4.81 -11.10
C SER A 145 -12.50 3.83 -12.18
N LEU A 146 -13.41 2.90 -11.84
CA LEU A 146 -14.02 1.94 -12.77
C LEU A 146 -15.43 2.32 -13.19
N THR A 147 -16.14 3.11 -12.38
CA THR A 147 -17.44 3.65 -12.74
C THR A 147 -17.65 5.04 -12.12
N PRO A 148 -18.12 6.03 -12.90
CA PRO A 148 -18.47 7.35 -12.37
C PRO A 148 -19.84 7.35 -11.66
N SER A 149 -20.61 6.25 -11.72
CA SER A 149 -21.97 6.20 -11.17
C SER A 149 -21.98 5.94 -9.67
N SER A 150 -22.43 6.93 -8.90
CA SER A 150 -22.57 6.84 -7.44
C SER A 150 -23.49 5.70 -6.99
N LEU A 151 -24.56 5.46 -7.74
CA LEU A 151 -25.49 4.35 -7.49
C LEU A 151 -24.78 3.00 -7.64
N GLN A 152 -24.00 2.82 -8.71
CA GLN A 152 -23.27 1.58 -8.94
C GLN A 152 -22.18 1.35 -7.88
N ILE A 153 -21.47 2.40 -7.46
CA ILE A 153 -20.48 2.28 -6.38
C ILE A 153 -21.15 1.84 -5.07
N THR A 154 -22.31 2.40 -4.74
CA THR A 154 -23.07 2.01 -3.54
C THR A 154 -23.47 0.53 -3.59
N GLN A 155 -24.01 0.09 -4.73
CA GLN A 155 -24.35 -1.33 -4.95
C GLN A 155 -23.13 -2.26 -4.83
N LEU A 156 -21.97 -1.82 -5.33
CA LEU A 156 -20.73 -2.58 -5.25
C LEU A 156 -20.21 -2.67 -3.81
N LEU A 157 -20.30 -1.59 -3.02
CA LEU A 157 -19.98 -1.60 -1.58
C LEU A 157 -20.85 -2.60 -0.82
N ASP A 158 -22.15 -2.64 -1.15
CA ASP A 158 -23.11 -3.58 -0.57
C ASP A 158 -22.88 -5.04 -0.99
N ALA A 159 -22.15 -5.28 -2.07
CA ALA A 159 -21.76 -6.62 -2.50
C ALA A 159 -20.49 -7.14 -1.83
N ILE A 160 -19.69 -6.29 -1.16
CA ILE A 160 -18.45 -6.74 -0.52
C ILE A 160 -18.78 -7.56 0.75
N PRO A 161 -18.18 -8.75 0.94
CA PRO A 161 -18.46 -9.61 2.10
C PRO A 161 -18.29 -8.91 3.45
N GLN A 162 -19.19 -9.18 4.40
CA GLN A 162 -19.17 -8.52 5.72
C GLN A 162 -17.86 -8.71 6.49
N ALA A 163 -17.18 -9.84 6.34
CA ALA A 163 -15.87 -10.08 6.96
C ALA A 163 -14.82 -9.02 6.54
N ASN A 164 -14.90 -8.52 5.32
CA ASN A 164 -13.98 -7.51 4.78
C ASN A 164 -14.42 -6.07 5.13
N ARG A 165 -15.71 -5.85 5.45
CA ARG A 165 -16.24 -4.53 5.86
C ARG A 165 -15.67 -4.03 7.18
N ARG A 166 -15.07 -4.87 8.01
CA ARG A 166 -14.51 -4.43 9.30
C ARG A 166 -13.41 -3.37 9.15
N LEU A 167 -12.68 -3.36 8.03
CA LEU A 167 -11.57 -2.43 7.81
C LEU A 167 -12.02 -1.08 7.27
N TYR A 168 -12.90 -1.03 6.27
CA TYR A 168 -13.34 0.25 5.67
C TYR A 168 -14.77 0.65 6.03
N GLY A 169 -15.60 -0.32 6.42
CA GLY A 169 -17.04 -0.14 6.61
C GLY A 169 -17.39 0.77 7.79
N ARG A 170 -16.50 0.89 8.79
CA ARG A 170 -16.72 1.84 9.89
C ARG A 170 -16.70 3.29 9.40
N VAL A 171 -15.68 3.68 8.65
CA VAL A 171 -15.54 5.03 8.07
C VAL A 171 -16.71 5.33 7.15
N ILE A 172 -17.07 4.39 6.26
CA ILE A 172 -18.22 4.55 5.36
C ILE A 172 -19.53 4.63 6.14
N GLY A 173 -19.70 3.82 7.19
CA GLY A 173 -20.88 3.84 8.06
C GLY A 173 -21.08 5.19 8.74
N ILE A 174 -20.02 5.74 9.33
CA ILE A 174 -20.03 7.09 9.94
C ILE A 174 -20.49 8.14 8.93
N MET A 175 -19.92 8.11 7.72
CA MET A 175 -20.29 9.04 6.65
C MET A 175 -21.75 8.84 6.19
N ALA A 176 -22.22 7.60 6.11
CA ALA A 176 -23.58 7.26 5.68
C ALA A 176 -24.66 7.67 6.69
N CYS A 177 -24.32 7.75 7.97
CA CYS A 177 -25.23 8.29 8.98
C CYS A 177 -25.39 9.81 8.91
N ALA A 178 -24.41 10.52 8.36
CA ALA A 178 -24.39 11.98 8.31
C ALA A 178 -24.75 12.56 6.94
N PHE A 179 -24.50 11.83 5.84
CA PHE A 179 -24.49 12.41 4.50
C PHE A 179 -25.11 11.50 3.42
N SER A 180 -25.50 12.12 2.31
CA SER A 180 -26.01 11.43 1.12
C SER A 180 -24.89 10.66 0.39
N PRO A 181 -25.17 9.59 -0.37
CA PRO A 181 -24.16 8.82 -1.08
C PRO A 181 -23.24 9.66 -1.98
N SER A 182 -23.76 10.71 -2.61
CA SER A 182 -22.96 11.63 -3.42
C SER A 182 -21.89 12.34 -2.59
N VAL A 183 -22.23 12.80 -1.39
CA VAL A 183 -21.29 13.45 -0.47
C VAL A 183 -20.26 12.46 0.05
N ILE A 184 -20.68 11.24 0.42
CA ILE A 184 -19.77 10.19 0.87
C ILE A 184 -18.69 9.95 -0.20
N LEU A 185 -19.10 9.80 -1.45
CA LEU A 185 -18.15 9.58 -2.54
C LEU A 185 -17.25 10.80 -2.74
N ASN A 186 -17.81 12.00 -2.83
CA ASN A 186 -17.02 13.18 -3.18
C ASN A 186 -16.09 13.67 -2.06
N LEU A 187 -16.50 13.57 -0.79
CA LEU A 187 -15.75 14.20 0.32
C LEU A 187 -14.93 13.22 1.15
N THR A 188 -15.30 11.94 1.26
CA THR A 188 -14.55 10.98 2.11
C THR A 188 -13.07 10.92 1.76
N PRO A 189 -12.65 10.85 0.48
CA PRO A 189 -11.22 10.79 0.13
C PRO A 189 -10.42 12.01 0.61
N ALA A 190 -10.93 13.24 0.44
CA ALA A 190 -10.26 14.43 0.97
C ALA A 190 -10.26 14.49 2.49
N LEU A 191 -11.36 14.11 3.14
CA LEU A 191 -11.42 14.03 4.60
C LEU A 191 -10.39 13.04 5.15
N VAL A 192 -10.24 11.88 4.50
CA VAL A 192 -9.20 10.89 4.81
C VAL A 192 -7.82 11.50 4.60
N TYR A 193 -7.56 12.14 3.46
CA TYR A 193 -6.27 12.77 3.17
C TYR A 193 -5.86 13.80 4.22
N LEU A 194 -6.77 14.72 4.59
CA LEU A 194 -6.54 15.71 5.64
C LEU A 194 -6.25 15.03 6.99
N SER A 195 -7.01 14.00 7.31
CA SER A 195 -6.89 13.27 8.58
C SER A 195 -5.59 12.48 8.68
N LEU A 196 -5.11 11.86 7.59
CA LEU A 196 -3.83 11.15 7.55
C LEU A 196 -2.61 12.09 7.57
N ASN A 197 -2.81 13.40 7.41
CA ASN A 197 -1.77 14.41 7.63
C ASN A 197 -1.79 15.01 9.05
N ALA A 198 -2.80 14.68 9.86
CA ALA A 198 -2.87 15.09 11.26
C ALA A 198 -2.17 14.10 12.21
N GLU A 199 -1.76 14.58 13.39
CA GLU A 199 -1.15 13.75 14.45
C GLU A 199 -2.11 12.66 14.97
N ASP A 200 -3.37 13.05 15.20
CA ASP A 200 -4.47 12.18 15.64
C ASP A 200 -5.51 12.09 14.51
N SER A 201 -5.31 11.12 13.61
CA SER A 201 -6.09 10.98 12.38
C SER A 201 -7.57 10.71 12.64
N GLY A 202 -7.90 9.87 13.62
CA GLY A 202 -9.30 9.55 13.90
C GLY A 202 -10.05 10.73 14.52
N ARG A 203 -9.42 11.46 15.45
CA ARG A 203 -10.00 12.69 15.99
C ARG A 203 -10.20 13.76 14.93
N MET A 204 -9.21 13.95 14.04
CA MET A 204 -9.32 14.89 12.93
C MET A 204 -10.50 14.52 12.03
N PHE A 205 -10.58 13.26 11.59
CA PHE A 205 -11.67 12.78 10.74
C PHE A 205 -13.04 13.02 11.37
N CYS A 206 -13.26 12.54 12.60
CA CYS A 206 -14.53 12.69 13.29
C CYS A 206 -14.88 14.17 13.55
N GLY A 207 -13.87 15.02 13.82
CA GLY A 207 -14.05 16.46 13.99
C GLY A 207 -14.50 17.15 12.70
N LEU A 208 -13.88 16.82 11.56
CA LEU A 208 -14.27 17.34 10.25
C LEU A 208 -15.68 16.88 9.87
N VAL A 209 -16.01 15.60 10.10
CA VAL A 209 -17.37 15.07 9.86
C VAL A 209 -18.41 15.79 10.71
N ARG A 210 -18.15 16.00 12.01
CA ARG A 210 -19.07 16.77 12.88
C ARG A 210 -19.24 18.21 12.41
N THR A 211 -18.15 18.85 11.98
CA THR A 211 -18.17 20.22 11.47
C THR A 211 -19.05 20.31 10.22
N LEU A 212 -18.86 19.39 9.26
CA LEU A 212 -19.69 19.31 8.06
C LEU A 212 -21.15 18.95 8.38
N GLY A 213 -21.37 18.01 9.30
CA GLY A 213 -22.71 17.58 9.73
C GLY A 213 -23.51 18.66 10.45
N SER A 214 -22.86 19.72 10.94
CA SER A 214 -23.53 20.90 11.51
C SER A 214 -24.09 21.86 10.46
N LEU A 215 -23.68 21.71 9.19
CA LEU A 215 -24.14 22.53 8.08
C LEU A 215 -25.43 21.95 7.47
N PRO A 216 -26.29 22.79 6.85
CA PRO A 216 -27.40 22.28 6.05
C PRO A 216 -26.91 21.34 4.96
N ILE A 217 -27.58 20.20 4.73
CA ILE A 217 -27.15 19.20 3.75
C ILE A 217 -26.96 19.80 2.35
N SER A 218 -27.82 20.72 1.94
CA SER A 218 -27.72 21.42 0.64
C SER A 218 -26.47 22.32 0.52
N ALA A 219 -25.88 22.74 1.63
CA ALA A 219 -24.61 23.45 1.66
C ALA A 219 -23.45 22.44 1.55
N VAL A 220 -23.51 21.34 2.29
CA VAL A 220 -22.49 20.26 2.22
C VAL A 220 -22.40 19.67 0.82
N GLU A 221 -23.53 19.44 0.15
CA GLU A 221 -23.58 18.92 -1.23
C GLU A 221 -22.96 19.87 -2.27
N ARG A 222 -22.79 21.15 -1.94
CA ARG A 222 -22.12 22.14 -2.78
C ARG A 222 -20.63 22.26 -2.51
N ILE A 223 -20.14 21.73 -1.38
CA ILE A 223 -18.72 21.77 -1.06
C ILE A 223 -17.98 20.86 -2.02
N THR A 224 -17.01 21.43 -2.73
CA THR A 224 -16.12 20.67 -3.57
C THR A 224 -14.93 20.15 -2.77
N PRO A 225 -14.38 18.99 -3.19
CA PRO A 225 -13.02 18.57 -2.89
C PRO A 225 -11.97 19.69 -2.74
N ALA A 226 -11.92 20.58 -3.73
CA ALA A 226 -10.92 21.63 -3.81
C ALA A 226 -11.13 22.67 -2.72
N GLU A 227 -12.35 23.14 -2.52
CA GLU A 227 -12.68 24.10 -1.46
C GLU A 227 -12.37 23.55 -0.07
N LEU A 228 -12.60 22.25 0.15
CA LEU A 228 -12.25 21.59 1.40
C LEU A 228 -10.72 21.61 1.60
N LEU A 229 -9.94 21.20 0.59
CA LEU A 229 -8.47 21.24 0.69
C LEU A 229 -7.95 22.67 0.86
N ASP A 230 -8.46 23.64 0.10
CA ASP A 230 -8.02 25.04 0.18
C ASP A 230 -8.28 25.63 1.58
N SER A 231 -9.35 25.19 2.25
CA SER A 231 -9.70 25.63 3.61
C SER A 231 -8.82 25.03 4.72
N TYR A 232 -8.27 23.83 4.51
CA TYR A 232 -7.56 23.08 5.56
C TYR A 232 -6.07 22.87 5.29
N VAL A 233 -5.64 22.90 4.02
CA VAL A 233 -4.24 22.78 3.59
C VAL A 233 -3.58 24.15 3.38
N GLY A 234 -4.38 25.23 3.29
CA GLY A 234 -3.96 26.56 2.84
C GLY A 234 -2.57 27.01 3.32
N ASN A 235 -1.75 27.56 2.42
CA ASN A 235 -0.39 28.11 2.65
C ASN A 235 0.59 27.27 3.51
N GLU A 236 0.29 26.01 3.82
CA GLU A 236 1.18 25.16 4.62
C GLU A 236 2.43 24.79 3.81
N LYS A 237 3.48 25.58 3.99
CA LYS A 237 4.83 25.37 3.44
C LYS A 237 5.50 24.06 3.90
N LYS A 238 4.78 23.14 4.56
CA LYS A 238 5.32 21.96 5.25
C LYS A 238 4.60 20.63 4.95
N SER A 239 3.77 20.56 3.89
CA SER A 239 3.29 19.24 3.44
C SER A 239 4.44 18.41 2.86
N LEU A 240 4.33 17.07 2.89
CA LEU A 240 5.34 16.18 2.30
C LEU A 240 5.63 16.53 0.84
N ILE A 241 4.59 16.83 0.07
CA ILE A 241 4.71 17.22 -1.34
C ILE A 241 5.57 18.49 -1.47
N SER A 242 5.33 19.48 -0.60
CA SER A 242 6.10 20.74 -0.58
C SER A 242 7.54 20.53 -0.13
N MET A 243 7.78 19.67 0.86
CA MET A 243 9.12 19.33 1.35
C MET A 243 9.93 18.58 0.27
N PHE A 244 9.31 17.64 -0.45
CA PHE A 244 9.94 17.00 -1.62
C PHE A 244 10.20 18.02 -2.75
N ALA A 245 9.27 18.95 -3.00
CA ALA A 245 9.48 20.02 -3.99
C ALA A 245 10.68 20.92 -3.64
N ALA A 246 10.93 21.14 -2.34
CA ALA A 246 12.09 21.86 -1.83
C ALA A 246 13.40 21.05 -1.86
N GLY A 247 13.35 19.77 -2.28
CA GLY A 247 14.53 18.89 -2.35
C GLY A 247 14.97 18.32 -1.01
N GLU A 248 14.10 18.32 0.00
CA GLU A 248 14.41 17.72 1.29
C GLU A 248 14.55 16.20 1.18
N ARG A 249 15.54 15.64 1.90
CA ARG A 249 15.74 14.20 2.01
C ARG A 249 14.97 13.67 3.22
N LEU A 250 13.75 13.20 2.98
CA LEU A 250 12.81 12.79 4.02
C LEU A 250 12.89 11.28 4.35
N SER A 251 13.41 10.47 3.43
CA SER A 251 13.51 9.02 3.60
C SER A 251 14.95 8.55 3.76
N VAL A 252 15.15 7.48 4.56
CA VAL A 252 16.41 6.73 4.56
C VAL A 252 16.64 6.00 3.23
N SER A 253 15.57 5.67 2.51
CA SER A 253 15.61 5.02 1.20
C SER A 253 15.76 6.05 0.07
N PRO A 254 16.81 5.95 -0.77
CA PRO A 254 16.96 6.82 -1.93
C PRO A 254 15.75 6.80 -2.86
N PHE A 255 15.17 5.60 -3.07
CA PHE A 255 13.99 5.39 -3.92
C PHE A 255 12.82 6.31 -3.56
N TRP A 256 12.48 6.45 -2.28
CA TRP A 256 11.34 7.28 -1.86
C TRP A 256 11.63 8.78 -1.97
N ASN A 257 12.88 9.21 -1.82
CA ASN A 257 13.26 10.59 -2.06
C ASN A 257 13.19 10.95 -3.54
N GLU A 258 13.67 10.06 -4.40
CA GLU A 258 13.60 10.21 -5.86
C GLU A 258 12.15 10.24 -6.34
N LEU A 259 11.33 9.31 -5.87
CA LEU A 259 9.91 9.22 -6.21
C LEU A 259 9.14 10.46 -5.73
N GLY A 260 9.29 10.85 -4.46
CA GLY A 260 8.64 12.04 -3.90
C GLY A 260 9.04 13.30 -4.66
N SER A 261 10.33 13.45 -4.97
CA SER A 261 10.85 14.57 -5.76
C SER A 261 10.32 14.57 -7.20
N ALA A 262 10.17 13.39 -7.82
CA ALA A 262 9.60 13.27 -9.15
C ALA A 262 8.12 13.65 -9.15
N PHE A 263 7.35 13.19 -8.17
CA PHE A 263 5.94 13.52 -8.03
C PHE A 263 5.73 15.01 -7.84
N ALA A 264 6.52 15.64 -6.97
CA ALA A 264 6.52 17.08 -6.71
C ALA A 264 6.79 17.94 -7.97
N LYS A 265 7.38 17.37 -9.02
CA LYS A 265 7.70 18.04 -10.29
C LYS A 265 6.67 17.80 -11.41
N CYS A 266 5.62 17.02 -11.13
CA CYS A 266 4.61 16.64 -12.14
C CYS A 266 3.53 17.71 -12.36
N GLY A 267 3.44 18.73 -11.50
CA GLY A 267 2.45 19.79 -11.62
C GLY A 267 2.60 20.86 -10.54
N SER A 268 1.65 21.79 -10.46
CA SER A 268 1.59 22.75 -9.35
C SER A 268 1.29 22.04 -8.02
N ILE A 269 1.78 22.58 -6.91
CA ILE A 269 1.59 21.99 -5.58
C ILE A 269 0.10 21.79 -5.25
N ASP A 270 -0.76 22.76 -5.58
CA ASP A 270 -2.21 22.66 -5.34
C ASP A 270 -2.84 21.52 -6.14
N LEU A 271 -2.41 21.34 -7.40
CA LEU A 271 -2.86 20.23 -8.24
C LEU A 271 -2.41 18.89 -7.65
N LEU A 272 -1.19 18.80 -7.12
CA LEU A 272 -0.67 17.57 -6.51
C LEU A 272 -1.39 17.21 -5.20
N HIS A 273 -1.78 18.20 -4.38
CA HIS A 273 -2.63 17.93 -3.20
C HIS A 273 -4.01 17.40 -3.61
N ARG A 274 -4.61 17.95 -4.66
CA ARG A 274 -5.89 17.45 -5.21
C ARG A 274 -5.74 16.02 -5.72
N VAL A 275 -4.65 15.72 -6.43
CA VAL A 275 -4.33 14.36 -6.88
C VAL A 275 -4.14 13.41 -5.70
N ALA A 276 -3.45 13.83 -4.64
CA ALA A 276 -3.23 13.03 -3.45
C ALA A 276 -4.53 12.75 -2.67
N ALA A 277 -5.46 13.70 -2.66
CA ALA A 277 -6.78 13.54 -2.06
C ALA A 277 -7.76 12.73 -2.95
N TYR A 278 -7.52 12.71 -4.26
CA TYR A 278 -8.35 12.01 -5.26
C TYR A 278 -7.52 11.14 -6.22
N PRO A 279 -6.84 10.10 -5.73
CA PRO A 279 -5.99 9.23 -6.54
C PRO A 279 -6.64 8.67 -7.80
N SER A 280 -7.97 8.43 -7.78
CA SER A 280 -8.72 7.90 -8.93
C SER A 280 -8.62 8.79 -10.18
N SER A 281 -8.35 10.09 -10.03
CA SER A 281 -8.16 11.00 -11.15
C SER A 281 -6.93 10.66 -12.00
N LEU A 282 -5.93 9.98 -11.42
CA LEU A 282 -4.76 9.46 -12.14
C LEU A 282 -5.03 8.13 -12.85
N LEU A 283 -6.04 7.38 -12.39
CA LEU A 283 -6.28 5.98 -12.76
C LEU A 283 -7.29 5.82 -13.91
N THR A 284 -8.08 6.85 -14.19
CA THR A 284 -8.99 6.90 -15.34
C THR A 284 -8.30 7.50 -16.56
N GLU A 285 -8.17 6.74 -17.65
CA GLU A 285 -7.54 7.17 -18.92
C GLU A 285 -8.17 8.46 -19.48
N SER A 286 -9.45 8.68 -19.25
CA SER A 286 -10.18 9.89 -19.66
C SER A 286 -9.82 11.16 -18.88
N ASN A 287 -9.21 11.04 -17.69
CA ASN A 287 -8.80 12.17 -16.84
C ASN A 287 -7.30 12.52 -16.96
N TRP A 288 -6.59 11.94 -17.93
CA TRP A 288 -5.25 12.39 -18.31
C TRP A 288 -5.26 13.79 -18.97
N SER A 289 -6.44 14.40 -19.05
CA SER A 289 -6.70 15.81 -19.32
C SER A 289 -6.38 16.74 -18.15
N LEU A 290 -6.05 16.22 -16.95
CA LEU A 290 -5.36 17.01 -15.95
C LEU A 290 -4.05 17.51 -16.58
N GLN A 291 -3.73 18.80 -16.44
CA GLN A 291 -2.49 19.43 -16.92
C GLN A 291 -1.22 18.91 -16.20
N LEU A 292 -1.24 17.66 -15.76
CA LEU A 292 -0.13 16.93 -15.20
C LEU A 292 0.81 16.56 -16.33
N ASP A 293 2.10 16.68 -16.04
CA ASP A 293 3.14 16.24 -16.94
C ASP A 293 3.01 14.72 -17.19
N ASP A 294 3.34 14.26 -18.40
CA ASP A 294 3.43 12.82 -18.73
C ASP A 294 4.37 12.07 -17.75
N ARG A 295 5.28 12.78 -17.08
CA ARG A 295 6.07 12.29 -15.94
C ARG A 295 5.24 11.77 -14.75
N ILE A 296 3.93 12.00 -14.66
CA ILE A 296 3.09 11.35 -13.64
C ILE A 296 2.98 9.85 -13.87
N LYS A 297 3.07 9.39 -15.13
CA LYS A 297 3.25 7.97 -15.44
C LYS A 297 4.56 7.44 -14.89
N GLN A 298 5.49 8.34 -14.55
CA GLN A 298 6.81 8.12 -13.95
C GLN A 298 6.87 8.13 -12.43
N VAL A 299 5.72 8.21 -11.76
CA VAL A 299 5.62 8.07 -10.30
C VAL A 299 4.62 6.99 -9.86
N MET A 300 4.20 6.14 -10.81
CA MET A 300 3.37 4.96 -10.52
C MET A 300 4.20 3.87 -9.79
N PRO A 301 3.55 3.01 -8.99
CA PRO A 301 4.25 1.99 -8.23
C PRO A 301 5.03 1.00 -9.12
N PRO A 302 6.22 0.55 -8.67
CA PRO A 302 6.82 -0.68 -9.14
C PRO A 302 5.84 -1.85 -8.97
N ILE A 303 5.56 -2.56 -10.07
CA ILE A 303 4.70 -3.74 -10.02
C ILE A 303 5.57 -4.98 -10.21
N PHE A 304 5.44 -5.94 -9.28
CA PHE A 304 6.05 -7.25 -9.39
C PHE A 304 4.99 -8.29 -9.79
N MET A 305 5.26 -8.96 -10.89
CA MET A 305 4.35 -9.90 -11.55
C MET A 305 5.05 -11.22 -11.91
N PHE A 306 4.31 -12.24 -12.33
CA PHE A 306 4.90 -13.56 -12.66
C PHE A 306 4.88 -13.91 -14.16
N GLU A 307 5.99 -14.25 -14.79
CA GLU A 307 6.02 -14.81 -16.15
C GLU A 307 6.95 -16.01 -16.21
N ASP A 308 6.45 -17.15 -16.70
CA ASP A 308 7.23 -18.37 -16.96
C ASP A 308 8.12 -18.87 -15.80
N GLY A 309 7.67 -18.74 -14.55
CA GLY A 309 8.46 -19.16 -13.38
C GLY A 309 9.18 -18.01 -12.67
N HIS A 310 9.18 -16.81 -13.26
CA HIS A 310 10.02 -15.69 -12.87
C HIS A 310 9.19 -14.47 -12.47
N GLY A 311 9.61 -13.75 -11.44
CA GLY A 311 9.18 -12.37 -11.19
C GLY A 311 9.50 -11.45 -12.38
N GLN A 312 8.68 -10.43 -12.63
CA GLN A 312 8.87 -9.43 -13.68
C GLN A 312 8.60 -8.06 -13.08
N ILE A 313 9.49 -7.12 -13.37
CA ILE A 313 9.33 -5.72 -12.98
C ILE A 313 8.53 -5.01 -14.06
N CYS A 314 7.43 -4.42 -13.67
CA CYS A 314 6.55 -3.66 -14.53
C CYS A 314 6.46 -2.20 -14.07
N GLY A 315 6.00 -1.34 -14.99
CA GLY A 315 5.98 0.10 -14.79
C GLY A 315 7.39 0.70 -14.77
N LEU A 316 7.60 1.66 -13.88
CA LEU A 316 8.77 2.54 -13.90
C LEU A 316 9.99 2.01 -13.20
N ALA A 317 9.81 0.97 -12.40
CA ALA A 317 10.97 0.27 -11.89
C ALA A 317 11.85 -0.28 -13.01
N ARG A 318 11.36 -0.38 -14.26
CA ARG A 318 12.18 -0.68 -15.44
C ARG A 318 13.19 0.40 -15.84
N SER A 319 12.95 1.66 -15.49
CA SER A 319 13.89 2.75 -15.78
C SER A 319 14.92 3.00 -14.69
N PHE A 320 14.81 2.28 -13.56
CA PHE A 320 15.81 2.37 -12.50
C PHE A 320 17.05 1.57 -12.86
N SER A 321 18.18 1.96 -12.26
CA SER A 321 19.40 1.16 -12.36
C SER A 321 19.19 -0.22 -11.74
N ASP A 322 19.90 -1.22 -12.24
CA ASP A 322 19.88 -2.58 -11.69
C ASP A 322 20.18 -2.60 -10.19
N GLU A 323 21.05 -1.70 -9.73
CA GLU A 323 21.38 -1.55 -8.31
C GLU A 323 20.20 -1.04 -7.48
N THR A 324 19.46 -0.02 -7.95
CA THR A 324 18.26 0.47 -7.25
C THR A 324 17.17 -0.60 -7.19
N ILE A 325 16.98 -1.33 -8.29
CA ILE A 325 16.06 -2.47 -8.36
C ILE A 325 16.46 -3.54 -7.33
N ARG A 326 17.74 -3.91 -7.30
CA ARG A 326 18.28 -4.90 -6.35
C ARG A 326 18.07 -4.46 -4.91
N GLN A 327 18.34 -3.19 -4.58
CA GLN A 327 18.12 -2.64 -3.25
C GLN A 327 16.65 -2.67 -2.83
N LEU A 328 15.73 -2.29 -3.73
CA LEU A 328 14.28 -2.35 -3.50
C LEU A 328 13.84 -3.78 -3.17
N LEU A 329 14.31 -4.75 -3.96
CA LEU A 329 14.01 -6.16 -3.77
C LEU A 329 14.60 -6.72 -2.47
N CYS A 330 15.82 -6.33 -2.12
CA CYS A 330 16.45 -6.73 -0.85
C CYS A 330 15.71 -6.14 0.36
N ALA A 331 15.37 -4.85 0.33
CA ALA A 331 14.62 -4.19 1.40
C ALA A 331 13.27 -4.89 1.62
N ASN A 332 12.59 -5.23 0.53
CA ASN A 332 11.33 -5.96 0.55
C ASN A 332 11.46 -7.35 1.20
N ALA A 333 12.52 -8.07 0.85
CA ALA A 333 12.82 -9.35 1.45
C ALA A 333 13.13 -9.21 2.95
N MET A 334 13.94 -8.22 3.34
CA MET A 334 14.29 -8.03 4.74
C MET A 334 13.08 -7.67 5.61
N ILE A 335 12.19 -6.82 5.10
CA ILE A 335 10.93 -6.50 5.78
C ILE A 335 10.06 -7.75 5.94
N GLY A 336 9.94 -8.58 4.91
CA GLY A 336 9.20 -9.84 4.97
C GLY A 336 9.73 -10.82 6.01
N ALA A 337 11.05 -11.04 5.99
CA ALA A 337 11.73 -11.91 6.94
C ALA A 337 11.56 -11.39 8.38
N MET A 338 11.75 -10.09 8.58
CA MET A 338 11.59 -9.44 9.88
C MET A 338 10.18 -9.64 10.43
N TYR A 339 9.12 -9.38 9.66
CA TYR A 339 7.74 -9.57 10.12
C TYR A 339 7.46 -11.02 10.49
N ARG A 340 7.97 -11.96 9.71
CA ARG A 340 7.73 -13.38 9.93
C ARG A 340 8.44 -13.91 11.19
N VAL A 341 9.71 -13.53 11.39
CA VAL A 341 10.45 -13.83 12.63
C VAL A 341 9.83 -13.13 13.84
N ALA A 342 9.35 -11.90 13.67
CA ALA A 342 8.79 -11.11 14.77
C ALA A 342 7.40 -11.58 15.23
N ARG A 343 6.58 -12.14 14.33
CA ARG A 343 5.15 -12.42 14.61
C ARG A 343 4.82 -13.89 14.83
N ASN A 344 5.70 -14.82 14.45
CA ASN A 344 5.43 -16.26 14.48
C ASN A 344 4.10 -16.68 13.81
N ASP A 345 3.61 -15.85 12.88
CA ASP A 345 2.41 -16.06 12.07
C ASP A 345 2.82 -16.45 10.64
N ASP A 346 1.88 -17.04 9.89
CA ASP A 346 1.97 -17.25 8.43
C ASP A 346 1.89 -15.91 7.67
N TYR A 347 2.79 -14.97 7.97
CA TYR A 347 2.88 -13.72 7.24
C TYR A 347 3.32 -14.00 5.81
N TYR A 348 2.42 -13.75 4.88
CA TYR A 348 2.59 -14.08 3.48
C TYR A 348 3.23 -12.92 2.73
N ASN A 349 4.51 -13.06 2.37
CA ASN A 349 5.20 -12.06 1.56
C ASN A 349 5.78 -12.69 0.30
N PHE A 350 5.24 -12.32 -0.87
CA PHE A 350 5.75 -12.76 -2.17
C PHE A 350 7.17 -12.24 -2.39
N CYS A 351 8.07 -13.05 -2.96
CA CYS A 351 9.32 -12.51 -3.50
C CYS A 351 9.01 -11.55 -4.64
N GLY A 352 9.78 -10.48 -4.82
CA GLY A 352 9.79 -9.74 -6.09
C GLY A 352 10.87 -10.22 -7.07
N GLN A 353 11.73 -11.17 -6.65
CA GLN A 353 12.92 -11.53 -7.42
C GLN A 353 12.57 -12.42 -8.62
N HIS A 354 13.04 -12.00 -9.79
CA HIS A 354 12.86 -12.72 -11.05
C HIS A 354 13.60 -14.07 -11.10
N GLU A 355 14.70 -14.20 -10.34
CA GLU A 355 15.53 -15.40 -10.30
C GLU A 355 15.16 -16.39 -9.17
N CYS A 356 14.14 -16.14 -8.33
CA CYS A 356 13.77 -17.06 -7.22
C CYS A 356 13.08 -18.32 -7.82
N PRO A 357 13.69 -19.52 -7.81
CA PRO A 357 13.06 -20.73 -8.36
C PRO A 357 11.88 -21.24 -7.51
N ALA A 358 11.69 -20.67 -6.31
CA ALA A 358 10.59 -20.98 -5.38
C ALA A 358 9.45 -19.94 -5.42
N TYR A 359 9.43 -19.05 -6.41
CA TYR A 359 8.43 -17.97 -6.51
C TYR A 359 7.00 -18.50 -6.59
N SER A 360 6.76 -19.56 -7.37
CA SER A 360 5.44 -20.18 -7.59
C SER A 360 4.79 -20.74 -6.33
N TYR A 361 5.59 -21.05 -5.32
CA TYR A 361 5.10 -21.55 -4.04
C TYR A 361 4.81 -20.43 -3.04
N ALA A 362 5.15 -19.18 -3.38
CA ALA A 362 5.09 -18.02 -2.49
C ALA A 362 5.85 -18.23 -1.17
N LEU A 363 6.91 -19.04 -1.23
CA LEU A 363 7.71 -19.48 -0.09
C LEU A 363 8.98 -18.66 0.11
N CYS A 364 9.19 -17.57 -0.64
CA CYS A 364 10.44 -16.83 -0.59
C CYS A 364 10.62 -16.03 0.74
N HIS A 365 9.91 -16.41 1.82
CA HIS A 365 10.23 -16.00 3.20
C HIS A 365 10.25 -17.08 4.29
N MET A 366 9.80 -18.32 4.07
CA MET A 366 9.77 -19.34 5.14
C MET A 366 8.93 -20.55 4.66
N ALA A 367 9.50 -21.36 3.79
CA ALA A 367 9.28 -22.79 3.95
C ALA A 367 10.59 -23.40 3.59
N TYR A 368 11.40 -23.64 4.63
CA TYR A 368 12.31 -24.75 4.55
C TYR A 368 11.67 -25.96 5.25
N PRO A 369 11.80 -27.16 4.69
CA PRO A 369 12.47 -27.42 3.41
C PRO A 369 11.68 -26.91 2.21
N LEU A 370 12.33 -26.06 1.39
CA LEU A 370 11.87 -25.79 0.04
C LEU A 370 11.86 -27.17 -0.62
N PRO A 371 10.75 -27.66 -1.19
CA PRO A 371 10.86 -28.79 -2.08
C PRO A 371 11.89 -28.38 -3.16
N PRO A 372 12.90 -29.22 -3.46
CA PRO A 372 13.84 -28.91 -4.52
C PRO A 372 13.01 -28.57 -5.76
N PRO A 373 13.22 -27.40 -6.37
CA PRO A 373 12.44 -27.03 -7.54
C PRO A 373 12.66 -28.11 -8.59
N PRO A 374 11.63 -28.50 -9.36
CA PRO A 374 11.78 -29.51 -10.40
C PRO A 374 12.85 -29.13 -11.43
N HIS A 375 13.17 -27.82 -11.55
CA HIS A 375 14.25 -27.29 -12.37
C HIS A 375 14.88 -26.05 -11.67
N GLY A 376 16.11 -26.15 -11.16
CA GLY A 376 16.91 -24.98 -10.72
C GLY A 376 17.75 -25.18 -9.45
N ASP A 377 18.85 -24.45 -9.34
CA ASP A 377 19.66 -24.35 -8.11
C ASP A 377 19.12 -23.18 -7.26
N TRP A 378 18.67 -23.46 -6.03
CA TRP A 378 18.16 -22.45 -5.10
C TRP A 378 19.18 -21.36 -4.78
N ARG A 379 20.49 -21.63 -4.94
CA ARG A 379 21.58 -20.65 -4.80
C ARG A 379 21.55 -19.55 -5.87
N GLN A 380 20.76 -19.71 -6.92
CA GLN A 380 20.53 -18.66 -7.92
C GLN A 380 19.53 -17.60 -7.42
N CYS A 381 18.82 -17.84 -6.31
CA CYS A 381 17.95 -16.83 -5.73
C CYS A 381 18.78 -15.65 -5.20
N CYS A 382 18.72 -14.50 -5.88
CA CYS A 382 19.40 -13.27 -5.47
C CYS A 382 18.96 -12.72 -4.10
N ALA A 383 17.76 -13.05 -3.59
CA ALA A 383 17.41 -12.72 -2.20
C ALA A 383 18.19 -13.57 -1.20
N LEU A 384 18.42 -14.86 -1.48
CA LEU A 384 19.24 -15.74 -0.63
C LEU A 384 20.73 -15.36 -0.74
N ARG A 385 21.22 -15.08 -1.95
CA ARG A 385 22.59 -14.57 -2.15
C ARG A 385 22.80 -13.22 -1.46
N SER A 386 21.86 -12.28 -1.62
CA SER A 386 21.96 -10.99 -0.94
C SER A 386 21.84 -11.15 0.58
N PHE A 387 21.02 -12.07 1.09
CA PHE A 387 21.00 -12.41 2.51
C PHE A 387 22.37 -12.93 2.96
N GLU A 388 22.97 -13.86 2.24
CA GLU A 388 24.30 -14.40 2.53
C GLU A 388 25.40 -13.34 2.45
N GLU A 389 25.39 -12.48 1.42
CA GLU A 389 26.32 -11.37 1.26
C GLU A 389 26.18 -10.33 2.37
N LEU A 390 24.94 -10.00 2.76
CA LEU A 390 24.67 -8.96 3.76
C LEU A 390 24.87 -9.45 5.19
N THR A 391 24.68 -10.74 5.46
CA THR A 391 24.72 -11.31 6.82
C THR A 391 25.96 -12.16 7.08
N GLY A 392 26.66 -12.59 6.02
CA GLY A 392 27.74 -13.58 6.11
C GLY A 392 27.28 -14.99 6.48
N ASN A 393 25.97 -15.25 6.50
CA ASN A 393 25.38 -16.51 6.97
C ASN A 393 24.52 -17.15 5.88
N ALA A 394 24.67 -18.47 5.70
CA ALA A 394 23.76 -19.26 4.88
C ALA A 394 22.34 -19.16 5.44
N PHE A 395 21.36 -18.87 4.58
CA PHE A 395 19.96 -18.73 5.00
C PHE A 395 19.41 -20.00 5.68
N GLN A 396 19.85 -21.17 5.22
CA GLN A 396 19.47 -22.47 5.80
C GLN A 396 19.87 -22.59 7.27
N THR A 397 21.09 -22.17 7.62
CA THR A 397 21.57 -22.18 9.00
C THR A 397 20.74 -21.23 9.88
N PHE A 398 20.45 -20.02 9.37
CA PHE A 398 19.59 -19.07 10.08
C PHE A 398 18.18 -19.61 10.34
N ALA A 399 17.56 -20.24 9.33
CA ALA A 399 16.22 -20.79 9.43
C ALA A 399 16.16 -21.91 10.50
N GLN A 400 17.13 -22.80 10.50
CA GLN A 400 17.18 -23.96 11.39
C GLN A 400 17.40 -23.56 12.86
N ASP A 401 18.16 -22.48 13.12
CA ASP A 401 18.44 -22.00 14.48
C ASP A 401 17.26 -21.27 15.15
N HIS A 402 16.29 -20.76 14.37
CA HIS A 402 15.33 -19.77 14.86
C HIS A 402 13.88 -19.94 14.41
N LEU A 403 13.59 -20.84 13.48
CA LEU A 403 12.23 -21.13 13.02
C LEU A 403 11.75 -22.53 13.44
N ASP A 404 12.66 -23.40 13.88
CA ASP A 404 12.38 -24.74 14.43
C ASP A 404 12.28 -24.75 15.98
N ALA A 405 12.41 -23.59 16.63
CA ALA A 405 12.23 -23.37 18.08
C ALA A 405 10.92 -22.64 18.37
#